data_AF-A0A7C5CAN2-F1
#
_entry.id   AF-A0A7C5CAN2-F1
#
_cell.length_a   1.000
_cell.length_b   1.000
_cell.length_c   1.000
_cell.angle_alpha   90.00
_cell.angle_beta   90.00
_cell.angle_gamma   90.00
#
_symmetry.space_group_name_H-M   'P 1'
#
loop_
_entity.id
_entity.type
_entity.pdbx_description
1 polymer ?
#
loop_
_entity_poly.entity_id
_entity_poly.type
_entity_poly.pdbx_seq_one_letter_code
_entity_poly.pdbx_strand_id
1 'polypeptide(L)'
;MYQKLYVLITKTQVIIITGFLFILSIHYTYSQISTPTNFKAISYDSHIELTWSPNYEPDLSGYKIYKATPSSEMQYYRYLSKLSNSYIDFVGRVDSVFSYQIVAVDKNNNESVPTQVKAVNCSEMTDEELLTMVQEYTFRYFWDFAHPVSGLARERNTTSIVTIGGSGFGVMAILVGIERGFISYEEGNSRMHKIVDFLTKADRFHGVWPHWMNGATGKVVPFSTFDNGGDLVETAFMVQGLLTARQFFQSDTELYDKITSLWEGVEWDWYRQNNQNKLFWHWSPEYGWKINMPITGFNEAQIIYILAIASPTHGVPAYLYHQGWAGNNYENPGTFFGHRLEVGTYRGGPLFFSHYSYLGFDPRNKKDKYTNYFIRNTNHTYINHDYCVENPKNYEGYDVFEWGLTASDDPFGYLAHAPVSNRDNGTISPTAAISSMPYTPYLSIETMKHFYRD
;
A
#
# COMPACT_ATOMS: atom_id res chain seq x y z
N MET A 1 59.58 -63.94 42.59
CA MET A 1 59.46 -63.27 43.91
C MET A 1 58.13 -62.52 43.95
N TYR A 2 57.20 -62.99 44.80
CA TYR A 2 55.93 -62.39 45.28
C TYR A 2 54.92 -61.89 44.20
N GLN A 3 53.80 -62.53 43.85
CA GLN A 3 52.70 -63.27 44.53
C GLN A 3 51.57 -62.39 45.14
N LYS A 4 50.45 -62.27 44.40
CA LYS A 4 49.02 -62.46 44.78
C LYS A 4 48.67 -62.46 46.29
N LEU A 5 47.58 -61.80 46.71
CA LEU A 5 46.30 -62.42 47.14
C LEU A 5 45.28 -61.39 47.70
N TYR A 6 44.00 -61.72 47.52
CA TYR A 6 42.78 -61.17 48.13
C TYR A 6 42.80 -61.14 49.68
N VAL A 7 41.93 -60.32 50.32
CA VAL A 7 40.84 -60.77 51.23
C VAL A 7 40.18 -59.60 52.00
N LEU A 8 38.86 -59.59 51.91
CA LEU A 8 37.82 -58.93 52.72
C LEU A 8 38.05 -59.05 54.25
N ILE A 9 37.65 -58.04 55.04
CA ILE A 9 37.00 -58.13 56.38
C ILE A 9 36.59 -56.69 56.76
N THR A 10 35.35 -56.29 56.49
CA THR A 10 34.26 -56.14 57.47
C THR A 10 34.65 -55.42 58.77
N LYS A 11 34.11 -54.20 58.97
CA LYS A 11 33.44 -53.83 60.22
C LYS A 11 32.58 -52.56 60.10
N THR A 12 31.33 -52.81 60.41
CA THR A 12 30.12 -52.00 60.50
C THR A 12 30.19 -50.88 61.54
N GLN A 13 29.62 -49.71 61.17
CA GLN A 13 29.00 -48.64 62.02
C GLN A 13 29.93 -47.91 63.02
N VAL A 14 29.97 -46.57 63.12
CA VAL A 14 28.93 -45.55 63.40
C VAL A 14 29.53 -44.16 63.06
N ILE A 15 28.70 -43.10 63.01
CA ILE A 15 29.00 -41.64 63.10
C ILE A 15 28.81 -40.91 61.74
N ILE A 16 27.60 -40.41 61.44
CA ILE A 16 27.06 -39.06 61.75
C ILE A 16 27.66 -37.95 60.85
N ILE A 17 26.79 -37.44 59.96
CA ILE A 17 26.68 -36.07 59.42
C ILE A 17 27.91 -35.50 58.67
N THR A 18 27.78 -35.39 57.34
CA THR A 18 27.86 -34.11 56.61
C THR A 18 27.37 -34.34 55.18
N GLY A 19 26.21 -33.78 54.86
CA GLY A 19 25.74 -33.65 53.48
C GLY A 19 26.49 -32.51 52.78
N PHE A 20 26.89 -32.74 51.54
CA PHE A 20 27.13 -31.67 50.59
C PHE A 20 26.32 -31.98 49.34
N LEU A 21 25.14 -31.37 49.29
CA LEU A 21 24.37 -31.16 48.08
C LEU A 21 25.21 -30.30 47.13
N PHE A 22 25.64 -30.87 46.00
CA PHE A 22 26.03 -30.11 44.83
C PHE A 22 24.74 -29.53 44.22
N ILE A 23 24.32 -28.35 44.70
CA ILE A 23 23.38 -27.52 43.95
C ILE A 23 24.21 -26.83 42.87
N LEU A 24 24.05 -27.29 41.62
CA LEU A 24 24.41 -26.52 40.45
C LEU A 24 23.50 -25.27 40.45
N SER A 25 23.94 -24.20 41.09
CA SER A 25 23.31 -22.90 40.94
C SER A 25 23.77 -22.36 39.58
N ILE A 26 22.98 -22.66 38.54
CA ILE A 26 23.04 -21.87 37.30
C ILE A 26 22.61 -20.47 37.69
N HIS A 27 23.58 -19.63 38.02
CA HIS A 27 23.37 -18.20 38.06
C HIS A 27 23.11 -17.79 36.61
N TYR A 28 21.84 -17.67 36.24
CA TYR A 28 21.48 -16.81 35.12
C TYR A 28 21.87 -15.40 35.54
N THR A 29 23.10 -15.00 35.23
CA THR A 29 23.41 -13.58 35.12
C THR A 29 22.48 -13.07 34.04
N TYR A 30 21.41 -12.36 34.43
CA TYR A 30 20.61 -11.59 33.48
C TYR A 30 21.62 -10.69 32.76
N SER A 31 21.91 -10.99 31.48
CA SER A 31 22.77 -10.11 30.70
C SER A 31 22.06 -8.78 30.64
N GLN A 32 22.72 -7.72 31.09
CA GLN A 32 22.19 -6.37 31.00
C GLN A 32 21.70 -6.12 29.57
N ILE A 33 20.45 -5.68 29.43
CA ILE A 33 19.83 -5.45 28.13
C ILE A 33 20.63 -4.42 27.33
N SER A 34 20.89 -4.71 26.06
CA SER A 34 21.82 -3.91 25.25
C SER A 34 21.16 -2.63 24.75
N THR A 35 21.95 -1.55 24.66
CA THR A 35 21.52 -0.29 24.05
C THR A 35 21.11 -0.51 22.59
N PRO A 36 19.96 0.05 22.14
CA PRO A 36 19.60 0.03 20.73
C PRO A 36 20.70 0.63 19.85
N THR A 37 20.93 0.06 18.68
CA THR A 37 21.98 0.55 17.75
C THR A 37 21.37 1.25 16.55
N ASN A 38 22.20 2.01 15.81
CA ASN A 38 21.80 2.75 14.61
C ASN A 38 20.61 3.70 14.83
N PHE A 39 20.50 4.29 16.02
CA PHE A 39 19.45 5.25 16.32
C PHE A 39 19.60 6.52 15.47
N LYS A 40 18.54 6.84 14.72
CA LYS A 40 18.42 8.03 13.88
C LYS A 40 17.15 8.79 14.25
N ALA A 41 17.23 10.10 14.11
CA ALA A 41 16.10 11.01 14.10
C ALA A 41 16.19 11.83 12.82
N ILE A 42 15.12 11.87 12.04
CA ILE A 42 15.02 12.63 10.79
C ILE A 42 13.82 13.56 10.97
N SER A 43 14.06 14.88 10.91
CA SER A 43 12.98 15.86 11.01
C SER A 43 12.39 16.17 9.65
N TYR A 44 11.08 16.39 9.68
CA TYR A 44 10.28 16.96 8.61
C TYR A 44 9.54 18.17 9.18
N ASP A 45 8.64 18.76 8.38
CA ASP A 45 7.89 19.97 8.75
C ASP A 45 7.01 19.78 10.00
N SER A 46 6.22 18.71 10.07
CA SER A 46 5.26 18.50 11.17
C SER A 46 5.48 17.21 11.95
N HIS A 47 6.52 16.42 11.62
CA HIS A 47 6.89 15.22 12.35
C HIS A 47 8.40 14.96 12.40
N ILE A 48 8.81 14.11 13.35
CA ILE A 48 10.14 13.51 13.41
C ILE A 48 10.01 11.99 13.26
N GLU A 49 10.74 11.42 12.30
CA GLU A 49 10.87 9.97 12.17
C GLU A 49 12.07 9.46 12.98
N LEU A 50 11.79 8.54 13.90
CA LEU A 50 12.78 7.85 14.70
C LEU A 50 12.93 6.43 14.20
N THR A 51 14.16 5.96 14.00
CA THR A 51 14.45 4.58 13.59
C THR A 51 15.65 4.00 14.35
N TRP A 52 15.66 2.69 14.57
CA TRP A 52 16.75 1.96 15.21
C TRP A 52 16.81 0.50 14.75
N SER A 53 17.94 -0.16 14.99
CA SER A 53 18.07 -1.61 14.77
C SER A 53 17.38 -2.40 15.88
N PRO A 54 16.61 -3.46 15.56
CA PRO A 54 15.97 -4.30 16.57
C PRO A 54 16.97 -4.97 17.52
N ASN A 55 16.52 -5.16 18.75
CA ASN A 55 17.16 -5.97 19.78
C ASN A 55 16.57 -7.38 19.72
N TYR A 56 17.34 -8.40 20.11
CA TYR A 56 16.96 -9.81 19.96
C TYR A 56 17.09 -10.61 21.26
N GLU A 57 17.38 -9.93 22.37
CA GLU A 57 17.48 -10.53 23.69
C GLU A 57 16.15 -11.22 24.08
N PRO A 58 16.17 -12.48 24.61
CA PRO A 58 14.96 -13.24 24.93
C PRO A 58 14.03 -12.58 25.96
N ASP A 59 14.59 -11.71 26.80
CA ASP A 59 13.90 -10.96 27.84
C ASP A 59 13.53 -9.53 27.43
N LEU A 60 13.77 -9.11 26.19
CA LEU A 60 13.30 -7.84 25.65
C LEU A 60 11.76 -7.75 25.76
N SER A 61 11.32 -6.67 26.41
CA SER A 61 9.90 -6.29 26.52
C SER A 61 9.53 -5.25 25.47
N GLY A 62 10.41 -4.27 25.22
CA GLY A 62 10.16 -3.18 24.28
C GLY A 62 11.16 -2.04 24.40
N TYR A 63 10.73 -0.85 23.99
CA TYR A 63 11.57 0.34 23.95
C TYR A 63 10.89 1.50 24.65
N LYS A 64 11.66 2.34 25.35
CA LYS A 64 11.19 3.66 25.80
C LYS A 64 11.87 4.75 25.00
N ILE A 65 11.07 5.68 24.51
CA ILE A 65 11.51 6.92 23.88
C ILE A 65 11.49 8.00 24.96
N TYR A 66 12.60 8.72 25.05
CA TYR A 66 12.72 9.93 25.81
C TYR A 66 12.80 11.13 24.86
N LYS A 67 12.19 12.25 25.26
CA LYS A 67 12.09 13.47 24.48
C LYS A 67 12.43 14.68 25.34
N ALA A 68 13.15 15.63 24.77
CA ALA A 68 13.33 16.98 25.28
C ALA A 68 12.90 18.01 24.23
N THR A 69 12.36 19.13 24.72
CA THR A 69 12.05 20.34 23.94
C THR A 69 13.07 21.43 24.30
N PRO A 70 13.11 22.58 23.60
CA PRO A 70 14.02 23.67 23.97
C PRO A 70 13.78 24.20 25.40
N SER A 71 12.56 24.00 25.91
CA SER A 71 12.12 24.42 27.26
C SER A 71 12.15 23.31 28.32
N SER A 72 12.52 22.08 27.98
CA SER A 72 12.44 20.94 28.91
C SER A 72 13.69 20.08 28.88
N GLU A 73 14.03 19.51 30.04
CA GLU A 73 15.01 18.44 30.11
C GLU A 73 14.46 17.14 29.45
N MET A 74 15.34 16.15 29.30
CA MET A 74 15.01 14.85 28.71
C MET A 74 14.05 14.08 29.63
N GLN A 75 12.85 13.78 29.13
CA GLN A 75 11.79 13.13 29.89
C GLN A 75 11.23 11.92 29.16
N TYR A 76 10.69 10.95 29.91
CA TYR A 76 10.01 9.80 29.33
C TYR A 76 8.81 10.28 28.50
N TYR A 77 8.72 9.79 27.26
CA TYR A 77 7.69 10.21 26.32
C TYR A 77 6.76 9.06 25.94
N ARG A 78 7.30 7.90 25.56
CA ARG A 78 6.49 6.79 25.05
C ARG A 78 7.15 5.43 25.22
N TYR A 79 6.33 4.40 25.42
CA TYR A 79 6.72 2.99 25.35
C TYR A 79 6.25 2.37 24.03
N LEU A 80 7.09 1.54 23.41
CA LEU A 80 6.80 0.80 22.19
C LEU A 80 7.07 -0.69 22.39
N SER A 81 6.33 -1.53 21.67
CA SER A 81 6.49 -2.97 21.74
C SER A 81 7.88 -3.40 21.22
N LYS A 82 8.34 -4.59 21.61
CA LYS A 82 9.57 -5.20 21.07
C LYS A 82 9.57 -5.44 19.55
N LEU A 83 8.40 -5.38 18.89
CA LEU A 83 8.29 -5.52 17.44
C LEU A 83 8.55 -4.19 16.71
N SER A 84 8.59 -3.07 17.44
CA SER A 84 8.79 -1.75 16.88
C SER A 84 10.28 -1.47 16.68
N ASN A 85 10.60 -0.94 15.51
CA ASN A 85 11.93 -0.46 15.14
C ASN A 85 11.90 0.96 14.55
N SER A 86 10.73 1.59 14.56
CA SER A 86 10.51 2.98 14.17
C SER A 86 9.36 3.62 14.96
N TYR A 87 9.33 4.95 14.94
CA TYR A 87 8.23 5.76 15.48
C TYR A 87 8.17 7.11 14.77
N ILE A 88 6.95 7.54 14.42
CA ILE A 88 6.70 8.87 13.86
C ILE A 88 6.12 9.73 14.97
N ASP A 89 6.85 10.77 15.35
CA ASP A 89 6.41 11.76 16.32
C ASP A 89 5.83 12.99 15.61
N PHE A 90 4.52 13.09 15.50
CA PHE A 90 3.86 14.30 15.01
C PHE A 90 3.95 15.39 16.08
N VAL A 91 4.72 16.43 15.79
CA VAL A 91 4.96 17.57 16.69
C VAL A 91 4.18 18.81 16.30
N GLY A 92 3.45 18.76 15.18
CA GLY A 92 2.77 19.89 14.58
C GLY A 92 3.75 20.83 13.85
N ARG A 93 3.22 21.85 13.19
CA ARG A 93 4.02 22.86 12.49
C ARG A 93 4.70 23.79 13.50
N VAL A 94 5.96 23.49 13.82
CA VAL A 94 6.74 24.29 14.77
C VAL A 94 8.18 24.42 14.27
N ASP A 95 8.76 25.62 14.37
CA ASP A 95 10.21 25.80 14.24
C ASP A 95 10.86 25.59 15.60
N SER A 96 11.23 24.35 15.90
CA SER A 96 11.85 23.99 17.19
C SER A 96 12.71 22.75 17.11
N VAL A 97 13.70 22.76 18.01
CA VAL A 97 14.61 21.63 18.21
C VAL A 97 13.99 20.62 19.16
N PHE A 98 13.90 19.37 18.72
CA PHE A 98 13.55 18.23 19.55
C PHE A 98 14.76 17.33 19.72
N SER A 99 14.97 16.86 20.95
CA SER A 99 16.04 15.92 21.27
C SER A 99 15.46 14.59 21.72
N TYR A 100 15.96 13.50 21.16
CA TYR A 100 15.50 12.15 21.45
C TYR A 100 16.66 11.25 21.89
N GLN A 101 16.35 10.32 22.78
CA GLN A 101 17.15 9.12 23.03
C GLN A 101 16.22 7.95 23.28
N ILE A 102 16.72 6.74 23.07
CA ILE A 102 15.95 5.52 23.28
C ILE A 102 16.71 4.54 24.17
N VAL A 103 15.96 3.73 24.89
CA VAL A 103 16.47 2.58 25.67
C VAL A 103 15.70 1.33 25.29
N ALA A 104 16.36 0.18 25.35
CA ALA A 104 15.69 -1.11 25.38
C ALA A 104 15.26 -1.41 26.83
N VAL A 105 14.12 -2.08 27.00
CA VAL A 105 13.54 -2.42 28.30
C VAL A 105 13.29 -3.92 28.38
N ASP A 106 13.76 -4.55 29.46
CA ASP A 106 13.54 -5.98 29.70
C ASP A 106 12.18 -6.26 30.36
N LYS A 107 11.83 -7.54 30.54
CA LYS A 107 10.58 -7.98 31.20
C LYS A 107 10.47 -7.60 32.68
N ASN A 108 11.58 -7.25 33.32
CA ASN A 108 11.63 -6.77 34.70
C ASN A 108 11.61 -5.24 34.79
N ASN A 109 11.43 -4.55 33.65
CA ASN A 109 11.45 -3.10 33.51
C ASN A 109 12.82 -2.45 33.81
N ASN A 110 13.91 -3.20 33.68
CA ASN A 110 15.27 -2.63 33.66
C ASN A 110 15.55 -2.02 32.28
N GLU A 111 16.23 -0.89 32.26
CA GLU A 111 16.58 -0.16 31.03
C GLU A 111 18.04 -0.41 30.64
N SER A 112 18.30 -0.45 29.33
CA SER A 112 19.65 -0.38 28.81
C SER A 112 20.29 0.98 29.12
N VAL A 113 21.60 1.11 28.87
CA VAL A 113 22.17 2.45 28.70
C VAL A 113 21.44 3.15 27.53
N PRO A 114 21.10 4.45 27.61
CA PRO A 114 20.48 5.17 26.51
C PRO A 114 21.37 5.30 25.28
N THR A 115 20.75 5.46 24.12
CA THR A 115 21.47 5.88 22.91
C THR A 115 22.06 7.28 23.07
N GLN A 116 23.00 7.63 22.18
CA GLN A 116 23.40 9.03 22.06
C GLN A 116 22.19 9.88 21.67
N VAL A 117 22.06 11.03 22.34
CA VAL A 117 21.01 12.01 22.06
C VAL A 117 21.09 12.46 20.60
N LYS A 118 19.96 12.44 19.91
CA LYS A 118 19.78 13.02 18.57
C LYS A 118 18.90 14.25 18.67
N ALA A 119 19.50 15.41 18.42
CA ALA A 119 18.79 16.68 18.30
C ALA A 119 18.50 16.97 16.83
N VAL A 120 17.26 17.31 16.51
CA VAL A 120 16.79 17.64 15.15
C VAL A 120 15.90 18.87 15.20
N ASN A 121 15.94 19.71 14.16
CA ASN A 121 15.08 20.87 14.04
C ASN A 121 13.93 20.57 13.07
N CYS A 122 12.69 20.70 13.52
CA CYS A 122 11.55 20.78 12.62
C CYS A 122 11.50 22.18 12.03
N SER A 123 11.31 22.27 10.71
CA SER A 123 11.21 23.53 9.99
C SER A 123 10.31 23.35 8.77
N GLU A 124 9.69 24.44 8.33
CA GLU A 124 8.79 24.43 7.18
C GLU A 124 9.47 23.86 5.92
N MET A 125 8.78 22.92 5.27
CA MET A 125 9.19 22.33 4.00
C MET A 125 8.53 23.06 2.84
N THR A 126 9.26 23.16 1.73
CA THR A 126 8.72 23.57 0.44
C THR A 126 7.72 22.56 -0.10
N ASP A 127 6.90 22.98 -1.07
CA ASP A 127 5.93 22.10 -1.73
C ASP A 127 6.59 20.86 -2.35
N GLU A 128 7.77 21.02 -2.98
CA GLU A 128 8.49 19.89 -3.58
C GLU A 128 9.02 18.91 -2.53
N GLU A 129 9.50 19.41 -1.38
CA GLU A 129 9.93 18.56 -0.28
C GLU A 129 8.74 17.80 0.33
N LEU A 130 7.58 18.46 0.50
CA LEU A 130 6.35 17.80 0.98
C LEU A 130 5.85 16.75 -0.02
N LEU A 131 5.84 17.07 -1.31
CA LEU A 131 5.50 16.11 -2.36
C LEU A 131 6.43 14.91 -2.33
N THR A 132 7.74 15.15 -2.22
CA THR A 132 8.74 14.08 -2.12
C THR A 132 8.49 13.21 -0.89
N MET A 133 8.23 13.81 0.27
CA MET A 133 7.91 13.08 1.50
C MET A 133 6.64 12.24 1.36
N VAL A 134 5.55 12.80 0.84
CA VAL A 134 4.29 12.05 0.65
C VAL A 134 4.50 10.90 -0.33
N GLN A 135 5.25 11.11 -1.40
CA GLN A 135 5.61 10.07 -2.35
C GLN A 135 6.46 8.97 -1.68
N GLU A 136 7.48 9.32 -0.91
CA GLU A 136 8.37 8.37 -0.22
C GLU A 136 7.60 7.54 0.81
N TYR A 137 6.83 8.17 1.68
CA TYR A 137 6.04 7.49 2.72
C TYR A 137 4.98 6.56 2.12
N THR A 138 4.34 6.98 1.03
CA THR A 138 3.39 6.13 0.31
C THR A 138 4.11 4.99 -0.40
N PHE A 139 5.28 5.24 -0.99
CA PHE A 139 6.12 4.23 -1.65
C PHE A 139 6.54 3.10 -0.69
N ARG A 140 6.80 3.40 0.59
CA ARG A 140 7.12 2.39 1.62
C ARG A 140 6.04 1.31 1.75
N TYR A 141 4.77 1.61 1.44
CA TYR A 141 3.71 0.59 1.37
C TYR A 141 4.01 -0.49 0.32
N PHE A 142 4.48 -0.08 -0.85
CA PHE A 142 4.79 -0.96 -1.98
C PHE A 142 6.21 -1.52 -1.93
N TRP A 143 7.08 -0.92 -1.11
CA TRP A 143 8.46 -1.34 -1.01
C TRP A 143 8.75 -2.17 0.24
N ASP A 144 8.62 -1.57 1.42
CA ASP A 144 8.94 -2.18 2.71
C ASP A 144 7.83 -3.11 3.18
N PHE A 145 6.58 -2.71 2.96
CA PHE A 145 5.41 -3.47 3.39
C PHE A 145 4.91 -4.51 2.37
N ALA A 146 5.54 -4.58 1.20
CA ALA A 146 5.25 -5.60 0.19
C ALA A 146 5.36 -7.01 0.75
N HIS A 147 4.60 -7.94 0.17
CA HIS A 147 4.69 -9.33 0.59
C HIS A 147 6.10 -9.90 0.31
N PRO A 148 6.78 -10.51 1.30
CA PRO A 148 8.20 -10.80 1.20
C PRO A 148 8.54 -11.91 0.19
N VAL A 149 7.58 -12.72 -0.25
CA VAL A 149 7.80 -13.76 -1.27
C VAL A 149 7.54 -13.23 -2.68
N SER A 150 6.40 -12.58 -2.91
CA SER A 150 5.99 -12.12 -4.23
C SER A 150 6.50 -10.73 -4.60
N GLY A 151 6.82 -9.89 -3.61
CA GLY A 151 7.08 -8.46 -3.82
C GLY A 151 5.83 -7.66 -4.21
N LEU A 152 4.64 -8.28 -4.22
CA LEU A 152 3.37 -7.66 -4.55
C LEU A 152 2.78 -6.85 -3.37
N ALA A 153 1.89 -5.92 -3.70
CA ALA A 153 1.18 -5.09 -2.72
C ALA A 153 0.19 -5.95 -1.94
N ARG A 154 0.16 -5.75 -0.62
CA ARG A 154 -0.90 -6.30 0.23
C ARG A 154 -2.20 -5.55 -0.05
N GLU A 155 -3.33 -6.21 0.19
CA GLU A 155 -4.65 -5.57 0.10
C GLU A 155 -4.82 -4.48 1.18
N ARG A 156 -4.37 -4.78 2.39
CA ARG A 156 -4.50 -3.91 3.58
C ARG A 156 -3.43 -4.26 4.59
N ASN A 157 -3.26 -3.42 5.61
CA ASN A 157 -2.23 -3.62 6.63
C ASN A 157 -2.54 -4.76 7.64
N THR A 158 -3.70 -5.41 7.54
CA THR A 158 -4.16 -6.45 8.48
C THR A 158 -4.04 -7.87 7.94
N THR A 159 -3.60 -8.07 6.69
CA THR A 159 -3.53 -9.41 6.07
C THR A 159 -2.24 -9.59 5.27
N SER A 160 -1.89 -10.85 4.96
CA SER A 160 -0.82 -11.19 4.02
C SER A 160 -1.33 -11.46 2.60
N ILE A 161 -2.61 -11.22 2.34
CA ILE A 161 -3.23 -11.36 1.02
C ILE A 161 -2.70 -10.23 0.13
N VAL A 162 -2.34 -10.57 -1.10
CA VAL A 162 -1.92 -9.59 -2.10
C VAL A 162 -3.06 -9.32 -3.07
N THR A 163 -3.20 -8.06 -3.48
CA THR A 163 -4.21 -7.59 -4.44
C THR A 163 -3.57 -7.30 -5.79
N ILE A 164 -4.20 -7.71 -6.89
CA ILE A 164 -3.59 -7.61 -8.22
C ILE A 164 -3.61 -6.19 -8.76
N GLY A 165 -4.74 -5.47 -8.75
CA GLY A 165 -4.77 -4.10 -9.26
C GLY A 165 -3.99 -3.14 -8.37
N GLY A 166 -4.11 -3.26 -7.05
CA GLY A 166 -3.27 -2.51 -6.11
C GLY A 166 -1.77 -2.79 -6.31
N SER A 167 -1.40 -4.01 -6.70
CA SER A 167 -0.03 -4.32 -7.10
C SER A 167 0.38 -3.70 -8.43
N GLY A 168 -0.54 -3.57 -9.40
CA GLY A 168 -0.32 -2.81 -10.62
C GLY A 168 0.02 -1.35 -10.35
N PHE A 169 -0.66 -0.74 -9.38
CA PHE A 169 -0.33 0.60 -8.90
C PHE A 169 1.05 0.63 -8.23
N GLY A 170 1.33 -0.37 -7.39
CA GLY A 170 2.64 -0.53 -6.74
C GLY A 170 3.80 -0.71 -7.72
N VAL A 171 3.58 -1.42 -8.83
CA VAL A 171 4.57 -1.55 -9.91
C VAL A 171 4.95 -0.18 -10.46
N MET A 172 3.98 0.71 -10.71
CA MET A 172 4.26 2.08 -11.16
C MET A 172 4.92 2.93 -10.06
N ALA A 173 4.52 2.75 -8.79
CA ALA A 173 5.14 3.42 -7.65
C ALA A 173 6.63 3.04 -7.49
N ILE A 174 7.01 1.80 -7.82
CA ILE A 174 8.41 1.37 -7.83
C ILE A 174 9.23 2.14 -8.86
N LEU A 175 8.69 2.38 -10.06
CA LEU A 175 9.37 3.18 -11.08
C LEU A 175 9.56 4.63 -10.62
N VAL A 176 8.53 5.21 -9.99
CA VAL A 176 8.63 6.53 -9.36
C VAL A 176 9.69 6.54 -8.27
N GLY A 177 9.77 5.48 -7.45
CA GLY A 177 10.80 5.35 -6.42
C GLY A 177 12.23 5.33 -6.96
N ILE A 178 12.44 4.75 -8.15
CA ILE A 178 13.73 4.80 -8.86
C ILE A 178 14.01 6.23 -9.35
N GLU A 179 13.06 6.85 -10.04
CA GLU A 179 13.21 8.21 -10.59
C GLU A 179 13.40 9.27 -9.49
N ARG A 180 12.78 9.08 -8.33
CA ARG A 180 12.94 9.96 -7.16
C ARG A 180 14.16 9.62 -6.31
N GLY A 181 14.88 8.54 -6.62
CA GLY A 181 16.08 8.12 -5.88
C GLY A 181 15.79 7.56 -4.48
N PHE A 182 14.56 7.10 -4.20
CA PHE A 182 14.23 6.38 -2.96
C PHE A 182 14.89 5.00 -2.93
N ILE A 183 15.08 4.42 -4.11
CA ILE A 183 15.80 3.16 -4.34
C ILE A 183 16.69 3.29 -5.57
N SER A 184 17.73 2.46 -5.65
CA SER A 184 18.54 2.35 -6.87
C SER A 184 17.78 1.66 -8.01
N TYR A 185 18.28 1.87 -9.24
CA TYR A 185 17.78 1.17 -10.42
C TYR A 185 17.92 -0.36 -10.27
N GLU A 186 19.04 -0.82 -9.72
CA GLU A 186 19.34 -2.24 -9.52
C GLU A 186 18.38 -2.89 -8.51
N GLU A 187 18.09 -2.22 -7.39
CA GLU A 187 17.09 -2.69 -6.43
C GLU A 187 15.70 -2.77 -7.06
N GLY A 188 15.29 -1.72 -7.78
CA GLY A 188 14.01 -1.67 -8.48
C GLY A 188 13.87 -2.74 -9.56
N ASN A 189 14.90 -2.96 -10.37
CA ASN A 189 14.95 -4.00 -11.39
C ASN A 189 14.87 -5.40 -10.76
N SER A 190 15.62 -5.66 -9.68
CA SER A 190 15.56 -6.92 -8.93
C SER A 190 14.17 -7.18 -8.36
N ARG A 191 13.52 -6.15 -7.80
CA ARG A 191 12.12 -6.24 -7.34
C ARG A 191 11.17 -6.56 -8.49
N MET A 192 11.37 -5.96 -9.65
CA MET A 192 10.50 -6.19 -10.81
C MET A 192 10.61 -7.63 -11.32
N HIS A 193 11.82 -8.20 -11.39
CA HIS A 193 12.02 -9.63 -11.69
C HIS A 193 11.28 -10.52 -10.69
N LYS A 194 11.41 -10.26 -9.39
CA LYS A 194 10.70 -11.01 -8.35
C LYS A 194 9.18 -11.00 -8.53
N ILE A 195 8.61 -9.83 -8.84
CA ILE A 195 7.17 -9.66 -9.10
C ILE A 195 6.76 -10.47 -10.33
N VAL A 196 7.47 -10.30 -11.44
CA VAL A 196 7.14 -10.95 -12.73
C VAL A 196 7.32 -12.48 -12.66
N ASP A 197 8.36 -12.96 -11.99
CA ASP A 197 8.61 -14.38 -11.77
C ASP A 197 7.51 -15.03 -10.91
N PHE A 198 7.00 -14.30 -9.92
CA PHE A 198 5.87 -14.74 -9.12
C PHE A 198 4.58 -14.81 -9.97
N LEU A 199 4.28 -13.75 -10.73
CA LEU A 199 3.08 -13.68 -11.58
C LEU A 199 3.06 -14.74 -12.69
N THR A 200 4.23 -15.16 -13.17
CA THR A 200 4.37 -16.25 -14.15
C THR A 200 3.94 -17.61 -13.60
N LYS A 201 4.00 -17.81 -12.28
CA LYS A 201 3.66 -19.07 -11.60
C LYS A 201 2.31 -19.02 -10.88
N ALA A 202 1.74 -17.83 -10.74
CA ALA A 202 0.46 -17.61 -10.07
C ALA A 202 -0.71 -18.20 -10.86
N ASP A 203 -1.83 -18.46 -10.18
CA ASP A 203 -3.05 -18.91 -10.83
C ASP A 203 -3.52 -17.86 -11.86
N ARG A 204 -3.84 -18.33 -13.06
CA ARG A 204 -4.43 -17.55 -14.15
C ARG A 204 -5.61 -18.30 -14.74
N PHE A 205 -6.61 -17.55 -15.17
CA PHE A 205 -7.89 -18.04 -15.66
C PHE A 205 -8.14 -17.44 -17.03
N HIS A 206 -7.77 -18.18 -18.09
CA HIS A 206 -7.67 -17.61 -19.44
C HIS A 206 -6.72 -16.41 -19.47
N GLY A 207 -5.55 -16.58 -18.84
CA GLY A 207 -4.57 -15.51 -18.70
C GLY A 207 -4.94 -14.38 -17.72
N VAL A 208 -6.14 -14.34 -17.17
CA VAL A 208 -6.53 -13.29 -16.22
C VAL A 208 -6.19 -13.72 -14.79
N TRP A 209 -5.57 -12.85 -14.02
CA TRP A 209 -5.30 -13.10 -12.61
C TRP A 209 -6.56 -12.85 -11.76
N PRO A 210 -6.70 -13.53 -10.60
CA PRO A 210 -7.76 -13.20 -9.65
C PRO A 210 -7.53 -11.83 -9.01
N HIS A 211 -8.56 -11.29 -8.38
CA HIS A 211 -8.44 -10.09 -7.55
C HIS A 211 -7.42 -10.30 -6.43
N TRP A 212 -7.62 -11.34 -5.62
CA TRP A 212 -6.78 -11.66 -4.47
C TRP A 212 -6.02 -12.97 -4.64
N MET A 213 -4.78 -12.96 -4.14
CA MET A 213 -3.96 -14.15 -4.05
C MET A 213 -3.28 -14.28 -2.70
N ASN A 214 -2.94 -15.52 -2.36
CA ASN A 214 -1.96 -15.77 -1.33
C ASN A 214 -0.58 -15.34 -1.86
N GLY A 215 0.02 -14.32 -1.23
CA GLY A 215 1.29 -13.74 -1.67
C GLY A 215 2.51 -14.68 -1.58
N ALA A 216 2.38 -15.84 -0.93
CA ALA A 216 3.44 -16.84 -0.84
C ALA A 216 3.32 -17.92 -1.93
N THR A 217 2.10 -18.28 -2.33
CA THR A 217 1.86 -19.43 -3.21
C THR A 217 1.36 -19.07 -4.60
N GLY A 218 0.86 -17.84 -4.79
CA GLY A 218 0.22 -17.42 -6.04
C GLY A 218 -1.16 -18.05 -6.26
N LYS A 219 -1.73 -18.70 -5.24
CA LYS A 219 -3.07 -19.30 -5.33
C LYS A 219 -4.15 -18.27 -5.09
N VAL A 220 -5.23 -18.37 -5.87
CA VAL A 220 -6.42 -17.51 -5.71
C VAL A 220 -6.94 -17.58 -4.28
N VAL A 221 -7.27 -16.42 -3.72
CA VAL A 221 -8.05 -16.29 -2.48
C VAL A 221 -9.40 -15.71 -2.89
N PRO A 222 -10.50 -16.46 -2.76
CA PRO A 222 -11.79 -15.97 -3.21
C PRO A 222 -12.22 -14.70 -2.47
N PHE A 223 -12.62 -13.66 -3.21
CA PHE A 223 -13.18 -12.44 -2.63
C PHE A 223 -14.61 -12.68 -2.12
N SER A 224 -15.36 -13.53 -2.81
CA SER A 224 -16.69 -14.01 -2.43
C SER A 224 -16.88 -15.47 -2.86
N THR A 225 -18.04 -16.06 -2.56
CA THR A 225 -18.34 -17.45 -2.95
C THR A 225 -18.17 -17.72 -4.44
N PHE A 226 -18.55 -16.78 -5.31
CA PHE A 226 -18.49 -16.97 -6.77
C PHE A 226 -17.30 -16.30 -7.42
N ASP A 227 -16.53 -15.52 -6.66
CA ASP A 227 -15.36 -14.79 -7.15
C ASP A 227 -14.08 -15.52 -6.72
N ASN A 228 -13.82 -16.65 -7.38
CA ASN A 228 -12.68 -17.53 -7.16
C ASN A 228 -11.89 -17.80 -8.46
N GLY A 229 -12.01 -16.90 -9.44
CA GLY A 229 -11.40 -17.02 -10.75
C GLY A 229 -10.76 -15.72 -11.19
N GLY A 230 -10.78 -15.42 -12.49
CA GLY A 230 -10.16 -14.22 -13.02
C GLY A 230 -11.01 -12.98 -12.80
N ASP A 231 -10.36 -11.91 -12.36
CA ASP A 231 -10.90 -10.55 -12.32
C ASP A 231 -10.20 -9.72 -13.41
N LEU A 232 -10.98 -9.34 -14.43
CA LEU A 232 -10.48 -8.62 -15.60
C LEU A 232 -10.13 -7.16 -15.28
N VAL A 233 -10.81 -6.54 -14.31
CA VAL A 233 -10.55 -5.15 -13.89
C VAL A 233 -9.21 -5.08 -13.18
N GLU A 234 -9.01 -5.95 -12.20
CA GLU A 234 -7.75 -6.03 -11.45
C GLU A 234 -6.59 -6.40 -12.37
N THR A 235 -6.80 -7.36 -13.27
CA THR A 235 -5.80 -7.74 -14.28
C THR A 235 -5.42 -6.57 -15.19
N ALA A 236 -6.37 -5.73 -15.62
CA ALA A 236 -6.05 -4.56 -16.44
C ALA A 236 -5.24 -3.51 -15.69
N PHE A 237 -5.51 -3.30 -14.40
CA PHE A 237 -4.69 -2.42 -13.56
C PHE A 237 -3.27 -2.96 -13.41
N MET A 238 -3.10 -4.27 -13.21
CA MET A 238 -1.79 -4.92 -13.23
C MET A 238 -1.08 -4.75 -14.57
N VAL A 239 -1.75 -5.06 -15.68
CA VAL A 239 -1.17 -4.95 -17.03
C VAL A 239 -0.76 -3.51 -17.35
N GLN A 240 -1.56 -2.51 -16.96
CA GLN A 240 -1.19 -1.09 -17.09
C GLN A 240 0.15 -0.81 -16.38
N GLY A 241 0.33 -1.33 -15.16
CA GLY A 241 1.59 -1.21 -14.43
C GLY A 241 2.74 -1.96 -15.11
N LEU A 242 2.53 -3.22 -15.50
CA LEU A 242 3.55 -4.04 -16.15
C LEU A 242 4.00 -3.47 -17.49
N LEU A 243 3.09 -2.98 -18.33
CA LEU A 243 3.47 -2.34 -19.60
C LEU A 243 4.26 -1.05 -19.36
N THR A 244 3.96 -0.30 -18.31
CA THR A 244 4.77 0.87 -17.91
C THR A 244 6.18 0.42 -17.50
N ALA A 245 6.30 -0.63 -16.66
CA ALA A 245 7.59 -1.17 -16.24
C ALA A 245 8.39 -1.78 -17.40
N ARG A 246 7.73 -2.44 -18.34
CA ARG A 246 8.34 -2.97 -19.56
C ARG A 246 9.02 -1.88 -20.39
N GLN A 247 8.38 -0.72 -20.53
CA GLN A 247 8.97 0.41 -21.24
C GLN A 247 10.11 1.05 -20.44
N PHE A 248 10.00 1.10 -19.11
CA PHE A 248 11.04 1.63 -18.23
C PHE A 248 12.33 0.77 -18.27
N PHE A 249 12.18 -0.55 -18.15
CA PHE A 249 13.28 -1.52 -18.15
C PHE A 249 13.58 -2.10 -19.55
N GLN A 250 13.35 -1.35 -20.62
CA GLN A 250 13.44 -1.85 -22.00
C GLN A 250 14.80 -2.47 -22.39
N SER A 251 15.89 -2.12 -21.69
CA SER A 251 17.22 -2.70 -21.92
C SER A 251 17.41 -4.08 -21.27
N ASP A 252 16.57 -4.43 -20.30
CA ASP A 252 16.53 -5.75 -19.68
C ASP A 252 15.61 -6.66 -20.52
N THR A 253 16.22 -7.36 -21.48
CA THR A 253 15.46 -8.17 -22.45
C THR A 253 14.73 -9.33 -21.79
N GLU A 254 15.27 -9.92 -20.73
CA GLU A 254 14.59 -11.02 -20.02
C GLU A 254 13.30 -10.52 -19.36
N LEU A 255 13.39 -9.40 -18.62
CA LEU A 255 12.22 -8.82 -17.98
C LEU A 255 11.19 -8.35 -19.02
N TYR A 256 11.65 -7.70 -20.09
CA TYR A 256 10.83 -7.25 -21.19
C TYR A 256 10.06 -8.41 -21.84
N ASP A 257 10.72 -9.53 -22.13
CA ASP A 257 10.13 -10.69 -22.77
C ASP A 257 9.12 -11.40 -21.84
N LYS A 258 9.45 -11.54 -20.55
CA LYS A 258 8.50 -12.11 -19.56
C LYS A 258 7.25 -11.26 -19.43
N ILE A 259 7.39 -9.93 -19.31
CA ILE A 259 6.22 -9.04 -19.25
C ILE A 259 5.41 -9.11 -20.55
N THR A 260 6.09 -9.14 -21.71
CA THR A 260 5.43 -9.30 -23.02
C THR A 260 4.60 -10.59 -23.04
N SER A 261 5.18 -11.72 -22.63
CA SER A 261 4.49 -13.00 -22.59
C SER A 261 3.31 -13.00 -21.61
N LEU A 262 3.45 -12.37 -20.44
CA LEU A 262 2.35 -12.23 -19.48
C LEU A 262 1.20 -11.42 -20.07
N TRP A 263 1.49 -10.26 -20.67
CA TRP A 263 0.53 -9.39 -21.33
C TRP A 263 -0.20 -10.09 -22.48
N GLU A 264 0.56 -10.66 -23.42
CA GLU A 264 0.03 -11.35 -24.60
C GLU A 264 -0.71 -12.64 -24.24
N GLY A 265 -0.47 -13.20 -23.05
CA GLY A 265 -1.20 -14.36 -22.55
C GLY A 265 -2.58 -14.02 -21.96
N VAL A 266 -2.97 -12.75 -21.81
CA VAL A 266 -4.31 -12.39 -21.30
C VAL A 266 -5.36 -12.54 -22.40
N GLU A 267 -6.29 -13.48 -22.24
CA GLU A 267 -7.34 -13.76 -23.22
C GLU A 267 -8.53 -12.79 -23.09
N TRP A 268 -8.36 -11.51 -23.49
CA TRP A 268 -9.42 -10.50 -23.36
C TRP A 268 -10.70 -10.87 -24.12
N ASP A 269 -10.56 -11.55 -25.25
CA ASP A 269 -11.66 -12.03 -26.08
C ASP A 269 -12.48 -13.14 -25.40
N TRP A 270 -11.86 -13.99 -24.56
CA TRP A 270 -12.57 -14.97 -23.73
C TRP A 270 -13.61 -14.29 -22.81
N TYR A 271 -13.25 -13.13 -22.25
CA TYR A 271 -14.09 -12.35 -21.34
C TYR A 271 -15.26 -11.63 -22.01
N ARG A 272 -15.57 -11.99 -23.27
CA ARG A 272 -16.79 -11.57 -23.97
C ARG A 272 -17.99 -12.49 -23.79
N GLN A 273 -17.86 -13.58 -23.01
CA GLN A 273 -18.94 -14.55 -22.75
C GLN A 273 -19.73 -14.93 -24.02
N ASN A 274 -19.19 -15.83 -24.84
CA ASN A 274 -19.75 -16.21 -26.14
C ASN A 274 -19.84 -15.03 -27.14
N ASN A 275 -18.73 -14.29 -27.29
CA ASN A 275 -18.59 -13.23 -28.31
C ASN A 275 -19.60 -12.08 -28.21
N GLN A 276 -20.14 -11.77 -27.03
CA GLN A 276 -20.98 -10.58 -26.86
C GLN A 276 -20.19 -9.30 -27.14
N ASN A 277 -20.93 -8.21 -27.36
CA ASN A 277 -20.38 -6.89 -27.64
C ASN A 277 -20.05 -6.13 -26.35
N LYS A 278 -19.61 -6.84 -25.31
CA LYS A 278 -19.22 -6.32 -24.00
C LYS A 278 -18.20 -7.26 -23.36
N LEU A 279 -17.42 -6.73 -22.43
CA LEU A 279 -16.54 -7.51 -21.56
C LEU A 279 -17.23 -7.78 -20.23
N PHE A 280 -16.89 -8.88 -19.59
CA PHE A 280 -17.38 -9.26 -18.28
C PHE A 280 -16.25 -9.17 -17.26
N TRP A 281 -16.60 -8.74 -16.05
CA TRP A 281 -15.64 -8.49 -14.99
C TRP A 281 -15.00 -9.80 -14.50
N HIS A 282 -15.80 -10.86 -14.35
CA HIS A 282 -15.35 -12.08 -13.69
C HIS A 282 -15.63 -13.33 -14.53
N TRP A 283 -14.73 -14.31 -14.42
CA TRP A 283 -14.96 -15.69 -14.85
C TRP A 283 -14.39 -16.66 -13.83
N SER A 284 -15.16 -17.66 -13.44
CA SER A 284 -14.74 -18.70 -12.50
C SER A 284 -14.52 -20.04 -13.20
N PRO A 285 -13.45 -20.78 -12.86
CA PRO A 285 -13.28 -22.16 -13.36
C PRO A 285 -14.34 -23.13 -12.82
N GLU A 286 -14.95 -22.82 -11.67
CA GLU A 286 -15.95 -23.67 -11.02
C GLU A 286 -17.38 -23.23 -11.35
N TYR A 287 -17.62 -21.92 -11.40
CA TYR A 287 -18.94 -21.32 -11.54
C TYR A 287 -19.19 -20.67 -12.90
N GLY A 288 -18.20 -20.68 -13.79
CA GLY A 288 -18.27 -20.01 -15.08
C GLY A 288 -18.60 -18.52 -14.92
N TRP A 289 -19.64 -18.06 -15.60
CA TRP A 289 -20.06 -16.66 -15.60
C TRP A 289 -21.07 -16.31 -14.50
N LYS A 290 -21.10 -17.02 -13.36
CA LYS A 290 -22.17 -16.89 -12.35
C LYS A 290 -22.36 -15.46 -11.82
N ILE A 291 -21.28 -14.70 -11.64
CA ILE A 291 -21.36 -13.28 -11.23
C ILE A 291 -22.02 -12.44 -12.33
N ASN A 292 -21.77 -12.77 -13.60
CA ASN A 292 -22.45 -12.21 -14.78
C ASN A 292 -22.48 -10.67 -14.83
N MET A 293 -21.38 -10.03 -14.45
CA MET A 293 -21.29 -8.57 -14.35
C MET A 293 -20.62 -7.99 -15.62
N PRO A 294 -21.39 -7.38 -16.54
CA PRO A 294 -20.82 -6.70 -17.69
C PRO A 294 -20.11 -5.41 -17.25
N ILE A 295 -19.01 -5.10 -17.91
CA ILE A 295 -18.25 -3.87 -17.69
C ILE A 295 -18.81 -2.79 -18.61
N THR A 296 -19.57 -1.86 -18.03
CA THR A 296 -20.15 -0.72 -18.75
C THR A 296 -19.91 0.54 -17.93
N GLY A 297 -19.35 1.54 -18.58
CA GLY A 297 -18.98 2.81 -18.00
C GLY A 297 -20.13 3.81 -17.89
N PHE A 298 -19.87 4.98 -17.31
CA PHE A 298 -18.57 5.38 -16.78
C PHE A 298 -18.33 4.87 -15.35
N ASN A 299 -17.19 4.23 -15.14
CA ASN A 299 -16.64 3.85 -13.84
C ASN A 299 -15.10 3.75 -13.94
N GLU A 300 -14.43 3.04 -13.03
CA GLU A 300 -12.97 2.89 -12.94
C GLU A 300 -12.33 2.05 -14.07
N ALA A 301 -13.14 1.36 -14.87
CA ALA A 301 -12.73 0.21 -15.68
C ALA A 301 -12.44 0.53 -17.16
N GLN A 302 -12.23 1.80 -17.52
CA GLN A 302 -11.99 2.22 -18.91
C GLN A 302 -10.74 1.56 -19.53
N ILE A 303 -9.65 1.47 -18.74
CA ILE A 303 -8.35 0.96 -19.20
C ILE A 303 -8.44 -0.48 -19.72
N ILE A 304 -9.40 -1.27 -19.22
CA ILE A 304 -9.65 -2.64 -19.67
C ILE A 304 -9.97 -2.68 -21.15
N TYR A 305 -10.88 -1.82 -21.61
CA TYR A 305 -11.28 -1.79 -23.01
C TYR A 305 -10.13 -1.28 -23.88
N ILE A 306 -9.35 -0.31 -23.41
CA ILE A 306 -8.19 0.21 -24.13
C ILE A 306 -7.15 -0.91 -24.30
N LEU A 307 -6.84 -1.63 -23.23
CA LEU A 307 -5.91 -2.76 -23.26
C LEU A 307 -6.47 -3.90 -24.12
N ALA A 308 -7.71 -4.33 -23.91
CA ALA A 308 -8.33 -5.39 -24.71
C ALA A 308 -8.30 -5.08 -26.22
N ILE A 309 -8.45 -3.81 -26.62
CA ILE A 309 -8.32 -3.39 -28.03
C ILE A 309 -6.86 -3.42 -28.50
N ALA A 310 -5.92 -3.07 -27.62
CA ALA A 310 -4.49 -3.04 -27.91
C ALA A 310 -3.82 -4.43 -27.91
N SER A 311 -4.47 -5.48 -27.39
CA SER A 311 -3.89 -6.82 -27.31
C SER A 311 -3.57 -7.39 -28.70
N PRO A 312 -2.33 -7.85 -28.94
CA PRO A 312 -1.91 -8.34 -30.25
C PRO A 312 -2.31 -9.81 -30.52
N THR A 313 -2.66 -10.56 -29.48
CA THR A 313 -2.93 -12.01 -29.52
C THR A 313 -4.40 -12.34 -29.25
N HIS A 314 -4.99 -11.68 -28.26
CA HIS A 314 -6.35 -11.92 -27.79
C HIS A 314 -7.16 -10.62 -27.78
N GLY A 315 -7.02 -9.83 -28.84
CA GLY A 315 -7.65 -8.52 -28.98
C GLY A 315 -9.16 -8.58 -29.18
N VAL A 316 -9.84 -7.50 -28.83
CA VAL A 316 -11.27 -7.30 -29.11
C VAL A 316 -11.47 -6.16 -30.11
N PRO A 317 -12.51 -6.20 -30.96
CA PRO A 317 -12.69 -5.15 -31.95
C PRO A 317 -13.08 -3.82 -31.32
N ALA A 318 -12.56 -2.71 -31.86
CA ALA A 318 -12.69 -1.37 -31.28
C ALA A 318 -14.15 -0.90 -31.06
N TYR A 319 -15.12 -1.42 -31.83
CA TYR A 319 -16.53 -1.08 -31.64
C TYR A 319 -17.07 -1.52 -30.26
N LEU A 320 -16.43 -2.46 -29.56
CA LEU A 320 -16.79 -2.84 -28.19
C LEU A 320 -16.62 -1.68 -27.21
N TYR A 321 -15.72 -0.74 -27.48
CA TYR A 321 -15.63 0.49 -26.69
C TYR A 321 -16.95 1.27 -26.74
N HIS A 322 -17.61 1.32 -27.89
CA HIS A 322 -18.88 2.04 -28.02
C HIS A 322 -20.08 1.22 -27.53
N GLN A 323 -20.12 -0.08 -27.83
CA GLN A 323 -21.29 -0.92 -27.52
C GLN A 323 -21.26 -1.52 -26.11
N GLY A 324 -20.07 -1.83 -25.61
CA GLY A 324 -19.87 -2.46 -24.30
C GLY A 324 -19.53 -1.43 -23.23
N TRP A 325 -18.41 -0.71 -23.41
CA TRP A 325 -17.95 0.28 -22.44
C TRP A 325 -18.91 1.46 -22.34
N ALA A 326 -19.10 2.22 -23.42
CA ALA A 326 -20.03 3.34 -23.38
C ALA A 326 -21.47 2.84 -23.19
N GLY A 327 -21.89 1.86 -24.00
CA GLY A 327 -23.26 1.36 -23.91
C GLY A 327 -24.29 2.47 -24.14
N ASN A 328 -25.47 2.36 -23.53
CA ASN A 328 -26.60 3.25 -23.81
C ASN A 328 -26.68 4.48 -22.89
N ASN A 329 -26.13 4.42 -21.67
CA ASN A 329 -26.29 5.45 -20.63
C ASN A 329 -24.95 6.14 -20.29
N TYR A 330 -24.07 6.28 -21.29
CA TYR A 330 -22.73 6.82 -21.10
C TYR A 330 -22.72 8.34 -20.97
N GLU A 331 -23.46 9.01 -21.84
CA GLU A 331 -23.46 10.46 -21.95
C GLU A 331 -24.20 11.08 -20.76
N ASN A 332 -23.69 12.21 -20.30
CA ASN A 332 -24.28 12.99 -19.23
C ASN A 332 -24.41 14.45 -19.70
N PRO A 333 -25.63 15.00 -19.77
CA PRO A 333 -25.83 16.38 -20.16
C PRO A 333 -25.74 17.37 -18.97
N GLY A 334 -25.46 16.86 -17.77
CA GLY A 334 -25.53 17.59 -16.51
C GLY A 334 -24.43 18.63 -16.33
N THR A 335 -24.78 19.69 -15.62
CA THR A 335 -23.85 20.68 -15.07
C THR A 335 -24.06 20.72 -13.56
N PHE A 336 -22.99 20.50 -12.80
CA PHE A 336 -23.03 20.42 -11.35
C PHE A 336 -22.02 21.40 -10.79
N PHE A 337 -22.43 22.28 -9.88
CA PHE A 337 -21.56 23.33 -9.31
C PHE A 337 -20.87 24.20 -10.39
N GLY A 338 -21.53 24.39 -11.54
CA GLY A 338 -20.97 25.13 -12.68
C GLY A 338 -20.08 24.31 -13.63
N HIS A 339 -19.78 23.05 -13.30
CA HIS A 339 -18.92 22.17 -14.10
C HIS A 339 -19.75 21.20 -14.95
N ARG A 340 -19.54 21.21 -16.27
CA ARG A 340 -20.19 20.29 -17.21
C ARG A 340 -19.54 18.91 -17.14
N LEU A 341 -20.31 17.86 -16.96
CA LEU A 341 -19.81 16.48 -16.97
C LEU A 341 -20.36 15.76 -18.19
N GLU A 342 -19.56 15.61 -19.25
CA GLU A 342 -20.04 15.11 -20.57
C GLU A 342 -20.38 13.61 -20.58
N VAL A 343 -19.73 12.81 -19.72
CA VAL A 343 -19.99 11.36 -19.60
C VAL A 343 -19.92 10.90 -18.14
N GLY A 344 -20.72 9.88 -17.85
CA GLY A 344 -20.76 9.15 -16.60
C GLY A 344 -21.95 9.44 -15.70
N THR A 345 -21.97 8.82 -14.53
CA THR A 345 -23.12 8.92 -13.61
C THR A 345 -23.33 10.33 -13.04
N TYR A 346 -24.46 10.54 -12.36
CA TYR A 346 -24.78 11.77 -11.66
C TYR A 346 -23.64 12.21 -10.74
N ARG A 347 -23.13 13.44 -10.95
CA ARG A 347 -21.95 14.01 -10.27
C ARG A 347 -20.67 13.15 -10.32
N GLY A 348 -20.59 12.21 -11.26
CA GLY A 348 -19.38 11.48 -11.63
C GLY A 348 -19.03 10.24 -10.83
N GLY A 349 -19.52 10.09 -9.59
CA GLY A 349 -19.29 8.92 -8.73
C GLY A 349 -18.12 9.10 -7.75
N PRO A 350 -17.55 8.01 -7.22
CA PRO A 350 -16.32 8.05 -6.43
C PRO A 350 -15.15 8.61 -7.23
N LEU A 351 -14.31 9.44 -6.59
CA LEU A 351 -13.27 10.15 -7.33
C LEU A 351 -12.19 9.24 -7.93
N PHE A 352 -11.99 8.03 -7.40
CA PHE A 352 -11.06 7.05 -7.97
C PHE A 352 -11.41 6.62 -9.40
N PHE A 353 -12.64 6.86 -9.87
CA PHE A 353 -13.01 6.70 -11.27
C PHE A 353 -12.19 7.60 -12.21
N SER A 354 -11.60 8.67 -11.69
CA SER A 354 -10.69 9.56 -12.43
C SER A 354 -9.22 9.24 -12.17
N HIS A 355 -8.89 8.16 -11.45
CA HIS A 355 -7.51 7.78 -11.11
C HIS A 355 -7.08 6.49 -11.80
N TYR A 356 -7.71 5.35 -11.50
CA TYR A 356 -7.11 4.02 -11.74
C TYR A 356 -6.83 3.72 -13.21
N SER A 357 -7.74 4.13 -14.10
CA SER A 357 -7.57 3.96 -15.55
C SER A 357 -6.58 4.95 -16.19
N TYR A 358 -6.04 5.91 -15.43
CA TYR A 358 -5.31 7.07 -15.95
C TYR A 358 -3.92 7.23 -15.32
N LEU A 359 -3.41 6.21 -14.64
CA LEU A 359 -2.09 6.23 -14.03
C LEU A 359 -0.99 6.09 -15.10
N GLY A 360 -1.18 5.16 -16.04
CA GLY A 360 -0.30 4.97 -17.20
C GLY A 360 -0.90 5.54 -18.48
N PHE A 361 -2.20 5.37 -18.71
CA PHE A 361 -2.87 5.96 -19.86
C PHE A 361 -3.07 7.46 -19.66
N ASP A 362 -2.29 8.26 -20.39
CA ASP A 362 -2.38 9.72 -20.33
C ASP A 362 -3.65 10.24 -21.04
N PRO A 363 -4.64 10.80 -20.30
CA PRO A 363 -5.87 11.28 -20.89
C PRO A 363 -5.72 12.68 -21.53
N ARG A 364 -4.56 13.35 -21.36
CA ARG A 364 -4.33 14.69 -21.93
C ARG A 364 -4.40 14.61 -23.44
N ASN A 365 -5.23 15.47 -24.03
CA ASN A 365 -5.50 15.51 -25.48
C ASN A 365 -6.08 14.21 -26.06
N LYS A 366 -6.56 13.27 -25.25
CA LYS A 366 -7.28 12.07 -25.71
C LYS A 366 -8.78 12.30 -25.64
N LYS A 367 -9.45 12.10 -26.78
CA LYS A 367 -10.90 12.18 -26.87
C LYS A 367 -11.45 11.04 -27.72
N ASP A 368 -12.64 10.60 -27.38
CA ASP A 368 -13.48 9.81 -28.27
C ASP A 368 -14.59 10.69 -28.86
N LYS A 369 -15.68 10.07 -29.35
CA LYS A 369 -16.83 10.82 -29.88
C LYS A 369 -17.69 11.51 -28.81
N TYR A 370 -17.47 11.20 -27.52
CA TYR A 370 -18.28 11.66 -26.40
C TYR A 370 -17.59 12.78 -25.61
N THR A 371 -16.31 12.61 -25.26
CA THR A 371 -15.60 13.55 -24.36
C THR A 371 -14.10 13.54 -24.57
N ASN A 372 -13.43 14.60 -24.11
CA ASN A 372 -12.03 14.53 -23.71
C ASN A 372 -11.93 14.06 -22.25
N TYR A 373 -11.12 13.04 -21.97
CA TYR A 373 -11.09 12.40 -20.63
C TYR A 373 -10.37 13.25 -19.58
N PHE A 374 -9.37 14.04 -19.95
CA PHE A 374 -8.69 14.95 -19.02
C PHE A 374 -9.64 16.07 -18.59
N ILE A 375 -10.39 16.66 -19.53
CA ILE A 375 -11.40 17.69 -19.23
C ILE A 375 -12.50 17.10 -18.34
N ARG A 376 -13.03 15.93 -18.70
CA ARG A 376 -14.07 15.27 -17.90
C ARG A 376 -13.60 14.94 -16.48
N ASN A 377 -12.40 14.41 -16.32
CA ASN A 377 -11.83 14.08 -15.01
C ASN A 377 -11.52 15.33 -14.18
N THR A 378 -11.10 16.41 -14.82
CA THR A 378 -10.93 17.72 -14.17
C THR A 378 -12.26 18.24 -13.64
N ASN A 379 -13.32 18.19 -14.45
CA ASN A 379 -14.65 18.62 -14.01
C ASN A 379 -15.21 17.69 -12.93
N HIS A 380 -14.99 16.37 -13.01
CA HIS A 380 -15.37 15.44 -11.95
C HIS A 380 -14.68 15.77 -10.62
N THR A 381 -13.41 16.16 -10.67
CA THR A 381 -12.63 16.57 -9.50
C THR A 381 -13.20 17.83 -8.87
N TYR A 382 -13.46 18.87 -9.66
CA TYR A 382 -14.10 20.09 -9.14
C TYR A 382 -15.51 19.83 -8.59
N ILE A 383 -16.32 18.98 -9.22
CA ILE A 383 -17.65 18.60 -8.70
C ILE A 383 -17.54 17.93 -7.33
N ASN A 384 -16.52 17.08 -7.13
CA ASN A 384 -16.28 16.40 -5.86
C ASN A 384 -15.87 17.40 -4.78
N HIS A 385 -14.91 18.28 -5.09
CA HIS A 385 -14.48 19.38 -4.23
C HIS A 385 -15.64 20.30 -3.84
N ASP A 386 -16.36 20.84 -4.83
CA ASP A 386 -17.40 21.85 -4.59
C ASP A 386 -18.60 21.28 -3.82
N TYR A 387 -18.88 19.98 -3.94
CA TYR A 387 -19.85 19.30 -3.06
C TYR A 387 -19.38 19.29 -1.60
N CYS A 388 -18.09 19.01 -1.35
CA CYS A 388 -17.53 19.01 0.01
C CYS A 388 -17.56 20.43 0.59
N VAL A 389 -17.24 21.46 -0.22
CA VAL A 389 -17.32 22.86 0.18
C VAL A 389 -18.75 23.32 0.47
N GLU A 390 -19.73 22.90 -0.35
CA GLU A 390 -21.15 23.17 -0.05
C GLU A 390 -21.60 22.49 1.24
N ASN A 391 -21.01 21.33 1.55
CA ASN A 391 -21.25 20.55 2.76
C ASN A 391 -22.75 20.42 3.12
N PRO A 392 -23.61 19.88 2.24
CA PRO A 392 -25.05 19.90 2.42
C PRO A 392 -25.53 19.10 3.64
N LYS A 393 -24.66 18.28 4.23
CA LYS A 393 -24.93 17.47 5.43
C LYS A 393 -24.31 18.06 6.70
N ASN A 394 -23.61 19.19 6.60
CA ASN A 394 -22.94 19.88 7.69
C ASN A 394 -22.00 18.96 8.49
N TYR A 395 -21.19 18.16 7.79
CA TYR A 395 -20.14 17.37 8.41
C TYR A 395 -19.02 18.27 8.94
N GLU A 396 -18.47 17.90 10.10
CA GLU A 396 -17.32 18.57 10.66
C GLU A 396 -16.08 18.38 9.76
N GLY A 397 -15.21 19.38 9.71
CA GLY A 397 -13.97 19.36 8.93
C GLY A 397 -14.13 19.80 7.49
N TYR A 398 -15.21 19.41 6.79
CA TYR A 398 -15.38 19.68 5.36
C TYR A 398 -15.24 21.17 5.03
N ASP A 399 -14.27 21.50 4.19
CA ASP A 399 -14.01 22.86 3.72
C ASP A 399 -13.30 22.87 2.35
N VAL A 400 -12.65 23.99 1.99
CA VAL A 400 -11.91 24.16 0.73
C VAL A 400 -10.64 23.30 0.64
N PHE A 401 -10.11 22.83 1.77
CA PHE A 401 -8.91 22.00 1.85
C PHE A 401 -9.15 20.63 2.48
N GLU A 402 -10.28 20.39 3.14
CA GLU A 402 -10.74 19.08 3.63
C GLU A 402 -11.84 18.53 2.71
N TRP A 403 -11.42 17.91 1.60
CA TRP A 403 -12.34 17.35 0.60
C TRP A 403 -11.80 16.05 0.01
N GLY A 404 -12.66 15.35 -0.71
CA GLY A 404 -12.28 14.15 -1.45
C GLY A 404 -13.10 12.92 -1.04
N LEU A 405 -14.25 12.77 -1.69
CA LEU A 405 -15.12 11.62 -1.52
C LEU A 405 -14.75 10.54 -2.55
N THR A 406 -14.30 9.40 -2.04
CA THR A 406 -14.00 8.22 -2.87
C THR A 406 -14.20 6.93 -2.06
N ALA A 407 -14.05 5.79 -2.72
CA ALA A 407 -14.20 4.51 -2.04
C ALA A 407 -13.10 4.24 -1.01
N SER A 408 -13.50 3.80 0.17
CA SER A 408 -12.62 3.39 1.24
C SER A 408 -13.34 2.47 2.22
N ASP A 409 -12.55 1.83 3.10
CA ASP A 409 -13.09 1.44 4.39
C ASP A 409 -13.49 2.70 5.18
N ASP A 410 -14.54 2.59 5.99
CA ASP A 410 -15.09 3.65 6.84
C ASP A 410 -15.46 3.07 8.22
N PRO A 411 -15.95 3.88 9.18
CA PRO A 411 -16.32 3.37 10.51
C PRO A 411 -17.42 2.28 10.53
N PHE A 412 -18.13 2.06 9.42
CA PHE A 412 -19.25 1.14 9.27
C PHE A 412 -18.98 -0.03 8.32
N GLY A 413 -17.82 -0.08 7.66
CA GLY A 413 -17.44 -1.14 6.74
C GLY A 413 -16.71 -0.57 5.52
N TYR A 414 -17.22 -0.88 4.33
CA TYR A 414 -16.73 -0.31 3.07
C TYR A 414 -17.87 0.45 2.41
N LEU A 415 -17.58 1.66 1.97
CA LEU A 415 -18.50 2.46 1.18
C LEU A 415 -17.74 3.10 0.03
N ALA A 416 -18.32 3.00 -1.15
CA ALA A 416 -17.85 3.76 -2.29
C ALA A 416 -18.33 5.21 -2.15
N HIS A 417 -17.66 6.06 -1.37
CA HIS A 417 -18.13 7.42 -1.15
C HIS A 417 -18.13 8.24 -2.43
N ALA A 418 -19.10 9.15 -2.55
CA ALA A 418 -19.32 9.99 -3.74
C ALA A 418 -20.10 11.26 -3.35
N PRO A 419 -20.09 12.33 -4.18
CA PRO A 419 -20.74 13.63 -3.89
C PRO A 419 -22.28 13.59 -4.00
N VAL A 420 -22.90 12.67 -3.27
CA VAL A 420 -24.36 12.44 -3.17
C VAL A 420 -24.74 12.04 -1.75
N SER A 421 -25.90 12.50 -1.27
CA SER A 421 -26.25 12.46 0.16
C SER A 421 -26.30 11.07 0.80
N ASN A 422 -26.60 10.03 0.00
CA ASN A 422 -26.68 8.64 0.45
C ASN A 422 -25.36 7.87 0.35
N ARG A 423 -24.29 8.50 -0.16
CA ARG A 423 -22.92 7.94 -0.25
C ARG A 423 -21.88 8.88 0.34
N ASP A 424 -22.34 9.80 1.17
CA ASP A 424 -21.51 10.70 1.94
C ASP A 424 -21.95 10.55 3.39
N ASN A 425 -21.08 9.99 4.22
CA ASN A 425 -21.28 9.78 5.64
C ASN A 425 -20.35 10.64 6.51
N GLY A 426 -19.64 11.61 5.89
CA GLY A 426 -18.63 12.44 6.55
C GLY A 426 -17.21 11.88 6.46
N THR A 427 -16.99 10.70 5.86
CA THR A 427 -15.65 10.13 5.70
C THR A 427 -14.92 10.75 4.51
N ILE A 428 -13.82 11.46 4.76
CA ILE A 428 -12.85 11.89 3.75
C ILE A 428 -11.80 10.81 3.55
N SER A 429 -11.36 10.64 2.31
CA SER A 429 -10.30 9.70 1.94
C SER A 429 -9.19 10.44 1.22
N PRO A 430 -7.98 10.59 1.83
CA PRO A 430 -6.93 11.45 1.29
C PRO A 430 -6.54 11.18 -0.17
N THR A 431 -6.60 9.92 -0.60
CA THR A 431 -6.31 9.53 -2.00
C THR A 431 -7.22 10.22 -3.02
N ALA A 432 -8.43 10.63 -2.64
CA ALA A 432 -9.35 11.35 -3.53
C ALA A 432 -8.73 12.69 -3.98
N ALA A 433 -8.36 13.55 -3.04
CA ALA A 433 -7.79 14.85 -3.33
C ALA A 433 -6.34 14.73 -3.84
N ILE A 434 -5.50 13.94 -3.17
CA ILE A 434 -4.07 13.81 -3.48
C ILE A 434 -3.85 13.20 -4.87
N SER A 435 -4.54 12.11 -5.22
CA SER A 435 -4.39 11.48 -6.54
C SER A 435 -5.01 12.30 -7.68
N SER A 436 -5.74 13.38 -7.35
CA SER A 436 -6.30 14.32 -8.33
C SER A 436 -5.37 15.50 -8.66
N MET A 437 -4.14 15.52 -8.13
CA MET A 437 -3.13 16.55 -8.45
C MET A 437 -2.95 16.83 -9.95
N PRO A 438 -2.95 15.85 -10.87
CA PRO A 438 -2.85 16.14 -12.30
C PRO A 438 -4.00 16.98 -12.86
N TYR A 439 -5.14 17.02 -12.18
CA TYR A 439 -6.35 17.73 -12.60
C TYR A 439 -6.53 19.07 -11.88
N THR A 440 -6.26 19.10 -10.57
CA THR A 440 -6.45 20.28 -9.71
C THR A 440 -5.21 20.52 -8.83
N PRO A 441 -4.03 20.82 -9.42
CA PRO A 441 -2.76 20.78 -8.71
C PRO A 441 -2.72 21.70 -7.48
N TYR A 442 -3.19 22.94 -7.61
CA TYR A 442 -3.23 23.87 -6.48
C TYR A 442 -4.10 23.35 -5.33
N LEU A 443 -5.37 23.00 -5.60
CA LEU A 443 -6.29 22.51 -4.57
C LEU A 443 -5.76 21.22 -3.91
N SER A 444 -5.28 20.28 -4.71
CA SER A 444 -4.77 19.00 -4.19
C SER A 444 -3.49 19.16 -3.37
N ILE A 445 -2.61 20.10 -3.72
CA ILE A 445 -1.40 20.40 -2.94
C ILE A 445 -1.76 21.11 -1.63
N GLU A 446 -2.68 22.07 -1.65
CA GLU A 446 -3.14 22.74 -0.42
C GLU A 446 -3.87 21.76 0.52
N THR A 447 -4.70 20.87 -0.02
CA THR A 447 -5.31 19.78 0.75
C THR A 447 -4.29 18.79 1.31
N MET A 448 -3.27 18.42 0.54
CA MET A 448 -2.18 17.59 1.04
C MET A 448 -1.46 18.28 2.21
N LYS A 449 -1.24 19.60 2.15
CA LYS A 449 -0.66 20.37 3.25
C LYS A 449 -1.58 20.37 4.47
N HIS A 450 -2.89 20.57 4.26
CA HIS A 450 -3.89 20.55 5.32
C HIS A 450 -3.87 19.21 6.07
N PHE A 451 -4.03 18.08 5.35
CA PHE A 451 -4.01 16.73 5.93
C PHE A 451 -2.74 16.40 6.74
N TYR A 452 -1.64 17.07 6.46
CA TYR A 452 -0.35 16.79 7.09
C TYR A 452 -0.01 17.74 8.25
N ARG A 453 -0.46 19.00 8.17
CA ARG A 453 -0.07 20.07 9.11
C ARG A 453 -1.10 20.33 10.19
N ASP A 454 -2.37 20.03 9.93
CA ASP A 454 -3.53 20.31 10.78
C ASP A 454 -4.15 19.01 11.29
#